data_AF-A0A925BES3-F1
#
_entry.id   AF-A0A925BES3-F1
#
_cell.length_a   1.000
_cell.length_b   1.000
_cell.length_c   1.000
_cell.angle_alpha   90.00
_cell.angle_beta   90.00
_cell.angle_gamma   90.00
#
_symmetry.space_group_name_H-M   'P 1'
#
loop_
_entity.id
_entity.type
_entity.pdbx_description
1 polymer ?
#
loop_
_entity_poly.entity_id
_entity_poly.type
_entity_poly.pdbx_seq_one_letter_code
_entity_poly.pdbx_strand_id
1 'polypeptide(L)'
;MLRDIEFDINRLILNEELRTPPFYVNRTLALRDALGDKEVPPGTSVLLIERDNLALVFVTVEMVFHRVAQIEIAGELLLVSFCGICNGGMCFSPVIDGQAYHFSEHGLYNAMTILGDEETGSYWDHITGKCVHGPLQGKELTHVAPLRHSTAEQVFATHPDARIALARLSSGIMSVIEKWDSQRTAPEPKFPVDVFGSISTEDSRLPR
;
A
#
# COMPACT_ATOMS: atom_id res chain seq x y z
N MET A 1 -23.18 -10.48 14.97
CA MET A 1 -21.76 -10.84 15.21
C MET A 1 -21.27 -11.46 13.92
N LEU A 2 -20.53 -10.72 13.09
CA LEU A 2 -19.92 -11.28 11.89
C LEU A 2 -18.94 -12.36 12.36
N ARG A 3 -19.04 -13.58 11.82
CA ARG A 3 -18.03 -14.61 12.11
C ARG A 3 -16.73 -14.15 11.45
N ASP A 4 -15.64 -14.12 12.21
CA ASP A 4 -14.31 -13.95 11.65
C ASP A 4 -14.13 -15.04 10.58
N ILE A 5 -13.93 -14.62 9.33
CA ILE A 5 -13.60 -15.55 8.25
C ILE A 5 -12.19 -16.04 8.55
N GLU A 6 -12.07 -17.34 8.86
CA GLU A 6 -10.79 -17.97 9.15
C GLU A 6 -9.89 -17.92 7.90
N PHE A 7 -8.63 -17.55 8.10
CA PHE A 7 -7.66 -17.47 7.01
C PHE A 7 -7.33 -18.86 6.48
N ASP A 8 -7.49 -19.08 5.18
CA ASP A 8 -7.16 -20.34 4.50
C ASP A 8 -5.88 -20.18 3.69
N ILE A 9 -4.78 -20.73 4.22
CA ILE A 9 -3.45 -20.67 3.61
C ILE A 9 -3.42 -21.29 2.20
N ASN A 10 -4.32 -22.23 1.87
CA ASN A 10 -4.33 -22.89 0.56
C ASN A 10 -4.81 -21.96 -0.57
N ARG A 11 -5.43 -20.84 -0.21
CA ARG A 11 -5.88 -19.80 -1.15
C ARG A 11 -4.88 -18.65 -1.29
N LEU A 12 -3.80 -18.66 -0.51
CA LEU A 12 -2.73 -17.68 -0.64
C LEU A 12 -1.97 -17.92 -1.95
N ILE A 13 -1.91 -16.90 -2.80
CA ILE A 13 -1.07 -16.90 -3.99
C ILE A 13 0.21 -16.15 -3.62
N LEU A 14 1.30 -16.87 -3.42
CA LEU A 14 2.60 -16.27 -3.13
C LEU A 14 3.19 -15.62 -4.37
N ASN A 15 3.83 -14.47 -4.17
CA ASN A 15 4.43 -13.69 -5.24
C ASN A 15 5.98 -13.75 -5.21
N GLU A 16 6.56 -14.94 -5.03
CA GLU A 16 8.01 -15.09 -4.78
C GLU A 16 8.90 -14.54 -5.93
N GLU A 17 8.46 -14.66 -7.18
CA GLU A 17 9.23 -14.22 -8.35
C GLU A 17 9.03 -12.73 -8.72
N LEU A 18 7.97 -12.08 -8.24
CA LEU A 18 7.68 -10.66 -8.52
C LEU A 18 7.63 -9.81 -7.25
N ARG A 19 8.31 -10.23 -6.18
CA ARG A 19 8.46 -9.40 -4.97
C ARG A 19 9.18 -8.12 -5.33
N THR A 20 8.44 -7.02 -5.30
CA THR A 20 9.01 -5.68 -5.40
C THR A 20 9.55 -5.26 -4.05
N PRO A 21 10.73 -4.63 -3.98
CA PRO A 21 11.28 -4.19 -2.70
C PRO A 21 10.36 -3.14 -2.07
N PRO A 22 10.19 -3.11 -0.74
CA PRO A 22 9.48 -2.03 -0.06
C PRO A 22 10.14 -0.67 -0.36
N PHE A 23 9.33 0.38 -0.42
CA PHE A 23 9.82 1.74 -0.53
C PHE A 23 10.18 2.30 0.85
N TYR A 24 11.43 2.14 1.25
CA TYR A 24 11.96 2.80 2.44
C TYR A 24 12.26 4.27 2.15
N VAL A 25 11.39 5.16 2.61
CA VAL A 25 11.49 6.60 2.35
C VAL A 25 12.52 7.21 3.29
N ASN A 26 13.69 7.55 2.75
CA ASN A 26 14.76 8.24 3.49
C ASN A 26 14.71 9.77 3.35
N ARG A 27 13.94 10.27 2.38
CA ARG A 27 13.85 11.70 2.07
C ARG A 27 12.50 12.03 1.46
N THR A 28 12.02 13.20 1.80
CA THR A 28 10.84 13.82 1.19
C THR A 28 11.21 15.21 0.67
N LEU A 29 10.47 15.68 -0.33
CA LEU A 29 10.56 17.04 -0.88
C LEU A 29 9.32 17.85 -0.45
N ALA A 30 9.40 19.18 -0.48
CA ALA A 30 8.17 19.96 -0.44
C ALA A 30 7.42 19.76 -1.77
N LEU A 31 6.11 19.52 -1.70
CA LEU A 31 5.27 19.32 -2.89
C LEU A 31 5.34 20.52 -3.83
N ARG A 32 5.40 21.73 -3.25
CA ARG A 32 5.62 22.98 -3.99
C ARG A 32 6.83 22.93 -4.90
N ASP A 33 7.95 22.44 -4.38
CA ASP A 33 9.22 22.40 -5.12
C ASP A 33 9.15 21.33 -6.22
N ALA A 34 8.61 20.15 -5.90
CA ALA A 34 8.42 19.08 -6.88
C ALA A 34 7.51 19.50 -8.06
N LEU A 35 6.48 20.30 -7.79
CA LEU A 35 5.62 20.91 -8.81
C LEU A 35 6.34 22.01 -9.60
N GLY A 36 7.05 22.91 -8.90
CA GLY A 36 7.76 24.05 -9.49
C GLY A 36 8.90 23.63 -10.42
N ASP A 37 9.66 22.61 -10.00
CA ASP A 37 10.76 22.00 -10.75
C ASP A 37 10.27 21.07 -11.87
N LYS A 38 8.95 20.82 -11.95
CA LYS A 38 8.30 19.92 -12.90
C LYS A 38 8.77 18.47 -12.79
N GLU A 39 9.33 18.06 -11.65
CA GLU A 39 9.60 16.65 -11.34
C GLU A 39 8.28 15.88 -11.21
N VAL A 40 7.23 16.55 -10.73
CA VAL A 40 5.88 16.00 -10.60
C VAL A 40 4.89 16.90 -11.36
N PRO A 41 4.28 16.40 -12.45
CA PRO A 41 3.21 17.12 -13.13
C PRO A 41 2.01 17.40 -12.19
N PRO A 42 1.29 18.53 -12.34
CA PRO A 42 0.15 18.87 -11.48
C PRO A 42 -0.97 17.81 -11.47
N GLY A 43 -1.22 17.17 -12.61
CA GLY A 43 -2.24 16.12 -12.76
C GLY A 43 -1.81 14.74 -12.26
N THR A 44 -0.61 14.57 -11.71
CA THR A 44 -0.13 13.27 -11.22
C THR A 44 -1.04 12.73 -10.13
N SER A 45 -1.50 11.49 -10.31
CA SER A 45 -2.26 10.74 -9.30
C SER A 45 -1.40 10.48 -8.08
N VAL A 46 -1.92 10.84 -6.91
CA VAL A 46 -1.22 10.70 -5.64
C VAL A 46 -2.13 10.17 -4.55
N LEU A 47 -1.50 9.64 -3.50
CA LEU A 47 -2.10 9.21 -2.25
C LEU A 47 -1.67 10.18 -1.15
N LEU A 48 -2.65 10.82 -0.51
CA LEU A 48 -2.42 11.73 0.62
C LEU A 48 -2.68 11.01 1.93
N ILE A 49 -1.72 11.13 2.84
CA ILE A 49 -1.88 10.92 4.27
C ILE A 49 -1.96 12.29 4.92
N GLU A 50 -3.05 12.53 5.64
CA GLU A 50 -3.29 13.77 6.37
C GLU A 50 -3.61 13.43 7.82
N ARG A 51 -2.76 13.90 8.74
CA ARG A 51 -2.97 13.77 10.18
C ARG A 51 -2.24 14.87 10.93
N ASP A 52 -2.94 15.55 11.83
CA ASP A 52 -2.40 16.63 12.65
C ASP A 52 -1.69 17.70 11.78
N ASN A 53 -0.37 17.82 11.86
CA ASN A 53 0.44 18.74 11.06
C ASN A 53 1.24 18.03 9.94
N LEU A 54 0.90 16.77 9.64
CA LEU A 54 1.53 15.98 8.60
C LEU A 54 0.59 15.88 7.39
N ALA A 55 1.03 16.44 6.26
CA ALA A 55 0.51 16.13 4.94
C ALA A 55 1.62 15.48 4.12
N LEU A 56 1.53 14.15 3.95
CA LEU A 56 2.52 13.35 3.23
C LEU A 56 1.88 12.70 2.01
N VAL A 57 2.58 12.81 0.88
CA VAL A 57 2.09 12.40 -0.43
C VAL A 57 2.98 11.30 -0.99
N PHE A 58 2.36 10.28 -1.57
CA PHE A 58 3.03 9.24 -2.35
C PHE A 58 2.49 9.25 -3.78
N VAL A 59 3.35 9.05 -4.77
CA VAL A 59 2.91 8.90 -6.16
C VAL A 59 2.22 7.54 -6.32
N THR A 60 0.98 7.54 -6.82
CA THR A 60 0.17 6.32 -6.88
C THR A 60 0.85 5.24 -7.70
N VAL A 61 1.45 5.58 -8.85
CA VAL A 61 2.10 4.59 -9.73
C VAL A 61 3.36 3.99 -9.06
N GLU A 62 4.09 4.75 -8.27
CA GLU A 62 5.23 4.22 -7.50
C GLU A 62 4.75 3.27 -6.39
N MET A 63 3.61 3.57 -5.76
CA MET A 63 2.97 2.67 -4.79
C MET A 63 2.33 1.45 -5.44
N VAL A 64 1.90 1.52 -6.69
CA VAL A 64 1.49 0.35 -7.48
C VAL A 64 2.68 -0.60 -7.64
N PHE A 65 3.87 -0.07 -7.93
CA PHE A 65 5.10 -0.86 -7.99
C PHE A 65 5.48 -1.43 -6.63
N HIS A 66 5.75 -0.57 -5.64
CA HIS A 66 6.31 -0.99 -4.36
C HIS A 66 5.32 -1.73 -3.46
N ARG A 67 4.02 -1.36 -3.52
CA ARG A 67 2.90 -1.83 -2.68
C ARG A 67 3.03 -1.57 -1.19
N VAL A 68 4.25 -1.45 -0.68
CA VAL A 68 4.57 -1.12 0.70
C VAL A 68 5.59 0.00 0.71
N ALA A 69 5.36 1.02 1.54
CA ALA A 69 6.34 2.03 1.88
C ALA A 69 6.45 2.15 3.40
N GLN A 70 7.65 2.40 3.90
CA GLN A 70 7.89 2.71 5.30
C GLN A 70 8.70 3.98 5.42
N ILE A 71 8.32 4.82 6.37
CA ILE A 71 8.95 6.12 6.61
C ILE A 71 8.98 6.42 8.09
N GLU A 72 10.09 7.00 8.55
CA GLU A 72 10.12 7.73 9.81
C GLU A 72 9.97 9.23 9.51
N ILE A 73 8.94 9.86 10.07
CA ILE A 73 8.71 11.29 9.89
C ILE A 73 8.20 11.90 11.18
N ALA A 74 8.81 13.01 11.59
CA ALA A 74 8.51 13.68 12.86
C ALA A 74 8.56 12.75 14.10
N GLY A 75 9.41 11.72 14.08
CA GLY A 75 9.56 10.74 15.16
C GLY A 75 8.49 9.64 15.18
N GLU A 76 7.64 9.55 14.15
CA GLU A 76 6.65 8.49 13.98
C GLU A 76 7.04 7.57 12.82
N LEU A 77 6.97 6.26 13.07
CA LEU A 77 7.12 5.23 12.04
C LEU A 77 5.77 4.95 11.40
N LEU A 78 5.71 5.10 10.07
CA LEU A 78 4.54 4.82 9.28
C LEU A 78 4.79 3.65 8.32
N LEU A 79 3.81 2.77 8.23
CA LEU A 79 3.67 1.73 7.24
C LEU A 79 2.52 2.11 6.32
N VAL A 80 2.82 2.30 5.04
CA VAL A 80 1.85 2.61 4.00
C VAL A 80 1.74 1.41 3.10
N SER A 81 0.55 0.84 2.98
CA SER A 81 0.27 -0.23 2.04
C SER A 81 -0.67 0.24 0.93
N PHE A 82 -0.50 -0.30 -0.27
CA PHE A 82 -1.35 -0.01 -1.42
C PHE A 82 -1.51 -1.27 -2.27
N CYS A 83 -2.76 -1.61 -2.57
CA CYS A 83 -3.07 -2.75 -3.42
C CYS A 83 -3.43 -2.29 -4.84
N GLY A 84 -2.63 -2.69 -5.82
CA GLY A 84 -2.89 -2.40 -7.24
C GLY A 84 -4.18 -3.03 -7.78
N ILE A 85 -4.74 -4.04 -7.10
CA ILE A 85 -5.94 -4.76 -7.53
C ILE A 85 -7.22 -4.06 -7.03
N CYS A 86 -7.35 -3.85 -5.72
CA CYS A 86 -8.53 -3.19 -5.15
C CYS A 86 -8.43 -1.65 -5.15
N ASN A 87 -7.26 -1.09 -5.48
CA ASN A 87 -6.95 0.34 -5.47
C ASN A 87 -7.08 0.98 -4.06
N GLY A 88 -7.15 0.16 -3.02
CA GLY A 88 -7.18 0.56 -1.62
C GLY A 88 -5.78 0.76 -1.07
N GLY A 89 -5.65 1.67 -0.12
CA GLY A 89 -4.40 1.88 0.61
C GLY A 89 -4.67 2.24 2.06
N MET A 90 -3.74 1.86 2.93
CA MET A 90 -3.86 2.00 4.38
C MET A 90 -2.57 2.57 4.97
N CYS A 91 -2.69 3.33 6.06
CA CYS A 91 -1.56 3.80 6.84
C CYS A 91 -1.66 3.28 8.28
N PHE A 92 -0.63 2.54 8.71
CA PHE A 92 -0.51 1.95 10.03
C PHE A 92 0.79 2.37 10.72
N SER A 93 0.87 2.08 12.01
CA SER A 93 2.15 2.00 12.72
C SER A 93 2.71 0.59 12.55
N PRO A 94 3.98 0.41 12.13
CA PRO A 94 4.65 -0.89 12.09
C PRO A 94 5.19 -1.31 13.46
N VAL A 95 4.79 -0.63 14.55
CA VAL A 95 5.26 -0.92 15.90
C VAL A 95 4.25 -1.81 16.62
N ILE A 96 4.70 -2.99 17.05
CA ILE A 96 3.91 -3.96 17.81
C ILE A 96 4.62 -4.20 19.13
N ASP A 97 3.92 -3.99 20.25
CA ASP A 97 4.45 -4.18 21.60
C ASP A 97 5.81 -3.46 21.85
N GLY A 98 6.00 -2.29 21.21
CA GLY A 98 7.21 -1.47 21.33
C GLY A 98 8.36 -1.84 20.38
N GLN A 99 8.21 -2.88 19.57
CA GLN A 99 9.18 -3.30 18.55
C GLN A 99 8.73 -2.84 17.17
N ALA A 100 9.63 -2.23 16.39
CA ALA A 100 9.39 -1.89 15.00
C ALA A 100 9.62 -3.11 14.09
N TYR A 101 8.73 -3.30 13.11
CA TYR A 101 8.78 -4.37 12.12
C TYR A 101 8.95 -3.82 10.69
N HIS A 102 9.53 -4.64 9.82
CA HIS A 102 9.72 -4.34 8.41
C HIS A 102 8.76 -5.19 7.58
N PHE A 103 8.01 -4.54 6.70
CA PHE A 103 6.97 -5.17 5.91
C PHE A 103 7.29 -5.14 4.43
N SER A 104 6.90 -6.21 3.75
CA SER A 104 6.90 -6.29 2.29
C SER A 104 5.61 -6.93 1.78
N GLU A 105 5.37 -6.84 0.47
CA GLU A 105 4.28 -7.58 -0.16
C GLU A 105 4.69 -9.05 -0.34
N HIS A 106 3.85 -9.96 0.15
CA HIS A 106 4.14 -11.40 0.10
C HIS A 106 3.26 -12.15 -0.91
N GLY A 107 2.19 -11.52 -1.41
CA GLY A 107 1.29 -12.11 -2.39
C GLY A 107 -0.13 -11.60 -2.32
N LEU A 108 -1.07 -12.44 -2.73
CA LEU A 108 -2.49 -12.12 -2.80
C LEU A 108 -3.36 -13.09 -2.00
N TYR A 109 -4.32 -12.52 -1.27
CA TYR A 109 -5.39 -13.24 -0.59
C TYR A 109 -6.70 -12.44 -0.73
N ASN A 110 -7.81 -13.11 -1.07
CA ASN A 110 -9.08 -12.43 -1.39
C ASN A 110 -8.96 -11.35 -2.49
N ALA A 111 -8.12 -11.59 -3.51
CA ALA A 111 -7.78 -10.64 -4.57
C ALA A 111 -7.24 -9.29 -4.04
N MET A 112 -6.66 -9.29 -2.85
CA MET A 112 -5.99 -8.14 -2.24
C MET A 112 -4.57 -8.49 -1.87
N THR A 113 -3.72 -7.48 -1.78
CA THR A 113 -2.35 -7.63 -1.29
C THR A 113 -2.35 -8.17 0.14
N ILE A 114 -1.48 -9.13 0.41
CA ILE A 114 -1.13 -9.54 1.76
C ILE A 114 0.27 -9.01 2.10
N LEU A 115 0.40 -8.45 3.29
CA LEU A 115 1.69 -8.01 3.80
C LEU A 115 2.37 -9.18 4.52
N GLY A 116 3.69 -9.17 4.54
CA GLY A 116 4.45 -10.01 5.46
C GLY A 116 5.46 -9.19 6.23
N ASP A 117 5.70 -9.55 7.49
CA ASP A 117 6.81 -8.99 8.26
C ASP A 117 8.07 -9.83 8.11
N GLU A 118 9.22 -9.17 7.98
CA GLU A 118 10.52 -9.82 7.75
C GLU A 118 11.09 -10.45 9.02
N GLU A 119 10.70 -9.95 10.20
CA GLU A 119 11.22 -10.42 11.49
C GLU A 119 10.70 -11.81 11.88
N THR A 120 9.44 -12.12 11.58
CA THR A 120 8.80 -13.38 11.98
C THR A 120 8.24 -14.18 10.81
N GLY A 121 8.11 -13.56 9.64
CA GLY A 121 7.47 -14.16 8.48
C GLY A 121 5.96 -14.32 8.64
N SER A 122 5.31 -13.55 9.52
CA SER A 122 3.85 -13.58 9.65
C SER A 122 3.19 -12.86 8.47
N TYR A 123 1.96 -13.26 8.13
CA TYR A 123 1.16 -12.64 7.09
C TYR A 123 0.04 -11.79 7.69
N TRP A 124 -0.19 -10.63 7.07
CA TRP A 124 -1.07 -9.59 7.57
C TRP A 124 -2.02 -9.11 6.47
N ASP A 125 -3.29 -8.99 6.83
CA ASP A 125 -4.31 -8.42 5.95
C ASP A 125 -4.07 -6.91 5.81
N HIS A 126 -3.84 -6.43 4.57
CA HIS A 126 -3.44 -5.03 4.36
C HIS A 126 -4.55 -4.02 4.65
N ILE A 127 -5.82 -4.43 4.64
CA ILE A 127 -6.96 -3.54 4.87
C ILE A 127 -7.17 -3.35 6.37
N THR A 128 -7.18 -4.43 7.12
CA THR A 128 -7.47 -4.42 8.56
C THR A 128 -6.22 -4.22 9.40
N GLY A 129 -5.05 -4.58 8.89
CA GLY A 129 -3.81 -4.62 9.67
C GLY A 129 -3.74 -5.82 10.63
N LYS A 130 -4.66 -6.78 10.55
CA LYS A 130 -4.66 -7.98 11.39
C LYS A 130 -3.65 -9.01 10.88
N CYS A 131 -2.87 -9.58 11.80
CA CYS A 131 -2.04 -10.74 11.50
C CYS A 131 -2.94 -11.98 11.36
N VAL A 132 -3.01 -12.52 10.15
CA VAL A 132 -3.91 -13.61 9.80
C VAL A 132 -3.25 -14.98 9.89
N HIS A 133 -1.91 -15.04 9.81
CA HIS A 133 -1.15 -16.29 9.87
C HIS A 133 0.29 -16.05 10.35
N GLY A 134 0.90 -17.02 11.03
CA GLY A 134 2.29 -16.96 11.49
C GLY A 134 2.45 -16.64 12.99
N PRO A 135 3.69 -16.44 13.46
CA PRO A 135 3.99 -16.26 14.88
C PRO A 135 3.26 -15.11 15.59
N LEU A 136 2.87 -14.07 14.86
CA LEU A 136 2.16 -12.90 15.40
C LEU A 136 0.63 -12.96 15.23
N GLN A 137 0.08 -14.12 14.85
CA GLN A 137 -1.35 -14.28 14.58
C GLN A 137 -2.24 -13.73 15.71
N GLY A 138 -3.26 -12.95 15.33
CA GLY A 138 -4.17 -12.29 16.27
C GLY A 138 -3.72 -10.91 16.76
N LYS A 139 -2.48 -10.51 16.51
CA LYS A 139 -2.04 -9.12 16.65
C LYS A 139 -2.65 -8.26 15.53
N GLU A 140 -2.72 -6.95 15.78
CA GLU A 140 -3.27 -5.98 14.83
C GLU A 140 -2.41 -4.72 14.84
N LEU A 141 -2.13 -4.21 13.65
CA LEU A 141 -1.42 -2.95 13.45
C LEU A 141 -2.33 -1.77 13.82
N THR A 142 -1.78 -0.77 14.48
CA THR A 142 -2.55 0.43 14.81
C THR A 142 -2.75 1.27 13.56
N HIS A 143 -4.00 1.50 13.16
CA HIS A 143 -4.33 2.42 12.08
C HIS A 143 -3.95 3.86 12.47
N VAL A 144 -3.19 4.53 11.60
CA VAL A 144 -2.66 5.88 11.86
C VAL A 144 -3.50 6.94 11.18
N ALA A 145 -3.78 6.79 9.89
CA ALA A 145 -4.44 7.82 9.10
C ALA A 145 -5.12 7.25 7.84
N PRO A 146 -6.21 7.86 7.36
CA PRO A 146 -6.81 7.46 6.09
C PRO A 146 -5.88 7.79 4.92
N LEU A 147 -5.93 6.94 3.88
CA LEU A 147 -5.26 7.21 2.61
C LEU A 147 -6.26 7.77 1.60
N ARG A 148 -6.04 9.00 1.11
CA ARG A 148 -6.95 9.65 0.17
C ARG A 148 -6.35 9.74 -1.23
N HIS A 149 -7.10 9.29 -2.23
CA HIS A 149 -6.78 9.51 -3.64
C HIS A 149 -6.99 10.98 -4.03
N SER A 150 -6.06 11.55 -4.78
CA SER A 150 -6.08 12.95 -5.21
C SER A 150 -5.16 13.17 -6.42
N THR A 151 -5.14 14.39 -6.96
CA THR A 151 -4.01 14.85 -7.81
C THR A 151 -3.04 15.72 -7.02
N ALA A 152 -1.79 15.82 -7.49
CA ALA A 152 -0.77 16.67 -6.88
C ALA A 152 -1.20 18.14 -6.78
N GLU A 153 -1.88 18.66 -7.80
CA GLU A 153 -2.45 20.02 -7.79
C GLU A 153 -3.52 20.22 -6.72
N GLN A 154 -4.45 19.27 -6.59
CA GLN A 154 -5.52 19.32 -5.59
C GLN A 154 -4.95 19.26 -4.16
N VAL A 155 -3.92 18.43 -3.95
CA VAL A 155 -3.22 18.39 -2.66
C VAL A 155 -2.54 19.72 -2.42
N PHE A 156 -1.78 20.27 -3.37
CA PHE A 156 -1.08 21.55 -3.17
C PHE A 156 -2.04 22.72 -2.90
N ALA A 157 -3.21 22.73 -3.55
CA ALA A 157 -4.23 23.75 -3.32
C ALA A 157 -4.80 23.74 -1.89
N THR A 158 -4.83 22.58 -1.23
CA THR A 158 -5.38 22.40 0.12
C THR A 158 -4.31 22.32 1.20
N HIS A 159 -3.11 21.86 0.85
CA HIS A 159 -1.96 21.59 1.71
C HIS A 159 -0.68 22.09 1.04
N PRO A 160 -0.46 23.43 1.00
CA PRO A 160 0.66 24.02 0.28
C PRO A 160 2.04 23.73 0.90
N ASP A 161 2.06 23.18 2.12
CA ASP A 161 3.20 22.72 2.90
C ASP A 161 3.37 21.19 2.86
N ALA A 162 2.50 20.47 2.14
CA ALA A 162 2.59 19.03 1.98
C ALA A 162 3.98 18.60 1.48
N ARG A 163 4.39 17.42 1.93
CA ARG A 163 5.64 16.79 1.52
C ARG A 163 5.34 15.61 0.61
N ILE A 164 6.23 15.33 -0.33
CA ILE A 164 6.11 14.20 -1.25
C ILE A 164 7.30 13.25 -1.10
N ALA A 165 7.01 11.96 -1.05
CA ALA A 165 7.96 10.87 -1.15
C ALA A 165 8.03 10.41 -2.62
N LEU A 166 9.24 10.39 -3.18
CA LEU A 166 9.51 9.95 -4.55
C LEU A 166 10.47 8.78 -4.53
N ALA A 167 10.06 7.64 -5.08
CA ALA A 167 10.88 6.45 -5.19
C ALA A 167 11.97 6.58 -6.27
N ARG A 168 11.77 7.49 -7.24
CA ARG A 168 12.73 7.79 -8.32
C ARG A 168 13.12 6.54 -9.11
N LEU A 169 12.09 5.81 -9.52
CA LEU A 169 12.24 4.62 -10.35
C LEU A 169 12.92 4.95 -11.69
N SER A 170 13.69 4.02 -12.23
CA SER A 170 14.30 4.17 -13.55
C SER A 170 13.23 4.25 -14.63
N SER A 171 13.50 4.94 -15.75
CA SER A 171 12.54 5.07 -16.86
C SER A 171 12.09 3.70 -17.41
N GLY A 172 12.95 2.69 -17.37
CA GLY A 172 12.62 1.32 -17.75
C GLY A 172 11.53 0.73 -16.85
N ILE A 173 11.71 0.83 -15.52
CA ILE A 173 10.69 0.38 -14.56
C ILE A 173 9.41 1.20 -14.72
N MET A 174 9.52 2.53 -14.80
CA MET A 174 8.39 3.45 -15.01
C MET A 174 7.52 3.01 -16.20
N SER A 175 8.13 2.74 -17.36
CA SER A 175 7.36 2.32 -18.54
C SER A 175 6.57 1.02 -18.35
N VAL A 176 7.12 0.07 -17.59
CA VAL A 176 6.45 -1.21 -17.29
C VAL A 176 5.29 -1.00 -16.34
N ILE A 177 5.49 -0.19 -15.30
CA ILE A 177 4.47 0.03 -14.26
C ILE A 177 3.35 0.93 -14.76
N GLU A 178 3.62 1.92 -15.62
CA GLU A 178 2.60 2.78 -16.23
C GLU A 178 1.72 1.97 -17.18
N LYS A 179 2.31 1.05 -17.94
CA LYS A 179 1.55 0.10 -18.76
C LYS A 179 0.65 -0.77 -17.90
N TRP A 180 1.15 -1.28 -16.78
CA TRP A 180 0.33 -2.08 -15.86
C TRP A 180 -0.75 -1.24 -15.18
N ASP A 181 -0.44 -0.02 -14.74
CA ASP A 181 -1.37 0.93 -14.15
C ASP A 181 -2.52 1.26 -15.10
N SER A 182 -2.21 1.47 -16.39
CA SER A 182 -3.23 1.65 -17.43
C SER A 182 -4.12 0.42 -17.60
N GLN A 183 -3.55 -0.78 -17.54
CA GLN A 183 -4.31 -2.03 -17.69
C GLN A 183 -5.19 -2.35 -16.49
N ARG A 184 -4.72 -2.10 -15.26
CA ARG A 184 -5.47 -2.40 -14.03
C ARG A 184 -6.61 -1.40 -13.79
N THR A 185 -6.53 -0.19 -14.36
CA THR A 185 -7.53 0.87 -14.23
C THR A 185 -8.48 0.98 -15.44
N ALA A 186 -8.30 0.12 -16.44
CA ALA A 186 -9.19 0.03 -17.59
C ALA A 186 -10.59 -0.49 -17.19
N PRO A 187 -11.65 -0.22 -17.98
CA PRO A 187 -12.99 -0.75 -17.73
C PRO A 187 -13.05 -2.28 -17.64
N GLU A 188 -12.17 -2.96 -18.39
CA GLU A 188 -11.95 -4.40 -18.33
C GLU A 188 -10.50 -4.65 -17.88
N PRO A 189 -10.26 -4.72 -16.55
CA PRO A 189 -8.91 -4.77 -16.02
C PRO A 189 -8.23 -6.10 -16.36
N LYS A 190 -6.93 -6.03 -16.65
CA LYS A 190 -6.10 -7.22 -16.86
C LYS A 190 -5.08 -7.35 -15.74
N PHE A 191 -5.07 -8.51 -15.10
CA PHE A 191 -4.13 -8.81 -14.02
C PHE A 191 -3.07 -9.82 -14.47
N PRO A 192 -1.82 -9.69 -14.00
CA PRO A 192 -0.71 -10.55 -14.41
C PRO A 192 -0.77 -11.95 -13.81
N VAL A 193 -1.60 -12.16 -12.77
CA VAL A 193 -1.80 -13.42 -12.06
C VAL A 193 -3.29 -13.71 -11.95
N ASP A 194 -3.66 -14.98 -11.71
CA ASP A 194 -5.04 -15.36 -11.43
C ASP A 194 -5.47 -14.88 -10.03
N VAL A 195 -5.78 -13.59 -9.93
CA VAL A 195 -6.22 -12.95 -8.68
C VAL A 195 -7.46 -13.65 -8.09
N PHE A 196 -8.30 -14.22 -8.95
CA PHE A 196 -9.56 -14.85 -8.56
C PHE A 196 -9.36 -16.21 -7.88
N GLY A 197 -8.26 -16.90 -8.16
CA GLY A 197 -7.87 -18.13 -7.46
C GLY A 197 -7.70 -17.95 -5.94
N SER A 198 -7.47 -16.71 -5.49
CA SER A 198 -7.37 -16.39 -4.06
C SER A 198 -8.70 -16.03 -3.38
N ILE A 199 -9.81 -15.97 -4.12
CA ILE A 199 -11.14 -15.62 -3.60
C ILE A 199 -11.88 -16.87 -3.13
N SER A 200 -12.69 -16.73 -2.07
CA SER A 200 -13.51 -17.82 -1.54
C SER A 200 -14.64 -18.15 -2.51
N THR A 201 -14.93 -19.44 -2.69
CA THR A 201 -16.11 -19.90 -3.44
C THR A 201 -17.41 -19.76 -2.63
N GLU A 202 -17.31 -19.62 -1.31
CA GLU A 202 -18.44 -19.36 -0.41
C GLU A 202 -18.40 -17.94 0.15
N ASP A 203 -19.53 -17.23 0.11
CA ASP A 203 -19.73 -16.00 0.89
C ASP A 203 -20.57 -16.33 2.15
N SER A 204 -19.90 -16.39 3.29
CA SER A 204 -20.50 -16.71 4.58
C SER A 204 -21.46 -15.64 5.11
N ARG A 205 -21.55 -14.48 4.44
CA ARG A 205 -22.50 -13.40 4.76
C ARG A 205 -23.85 -13.61 4.07
N LEU A 206 -23.92 -14.45 3.03
CA LEU A 206 -25.18 -14.73 2.36
C LEU A 206 -26.08 -15.60 3.25
N PRO A 207 -27.40 -15.35 3.28
CA PRO A 207 -28.34 -16.25 3.93
C PRO A 207 -28.21 -17.66 3.33
N ARG A 208 -28.10 -18.66 4.21
CA ARG A 208 -28.12 -20.09 3.83
C ARG A 208 -29.52 -20.66 4.02
#